data_AF-A0A368N641-F1
#
_entry.id   AF-A0A368N641-F1
#
_cell.length_a   1.000
_cell.length_b   1.000
_cell.length_c   1.000
_cell.angle_alpha   90.00
_cell.angle_beta   90.00
_cell.angle_gamma   90.00
#
_symmetry.space_group_name_H-M   'P 1'
#
loop_
_entity.id
_entity.type
_entity.pdbx_description
1 polymer ?
#
loop_
_entity_poly.entity_id
_entity_poly.type
_entity_poly.pdbx_seq_one_letter_code
_entity_poly.pdbx_strand_id
1 'polypeptide(L)'
;MIDQSRRAMETGIDAQRAAVETWFGSFESAKSVQKSGVMLSKSAIEASLDGMTTMFPEESVAELEAAVDEQFEAADEIHEDAWRSFLEGLDEAEATYDEMTEMQLEMLAESFDAFEQLQSDAAETTEEVVASAEEMAESA
;
A
#
# COMPACT_ATOMS: atom_id res chain seq x y z
N MET A 1 -24.17 1.88 20.89
CA MET A 1 -24.24 1.68 19.43
C MET A 1 -23.25 2.56 18.70
N ILE A 2 -23.04 3.81 19.14
CA ILE A 2 -22.03 4.73 18.59
C ILE A 2 -20.61 4.12 18.65
N ASP A 3 -20.20 3.62 19.82
CA ASP A 3 -18.91 2.90 19.97
C ASP A 3 -18.71 1.74 18.99
N GLN A 4 -19.79 0.96 18.75
CA GLN A 4 -19.74 -0.18 17.83
C GLN A 4 -19.63 0.29 16.38
N SER A 5 -20.33 1.37 16.02
CA SER A 5 -20.21 2.00 14.71
C SER A 5 -18.81 2.59 14.49
N ARG A 6 -18.25 3.27 15.51
CA ARG A 6 -16.90 3.84 15.50
C ARG A 6 -15.85 2.77 15.23
N ARG A 7 -15.84 1.70 16.04
CA ARG A 7 -14.90 0.57 15.85
C ARG A 7 -15.07 -0.14 14.52
N ALA A 8 -16.31 -0.31 14.04
CA ALA A 8 -16.55 -0.94 12.75
C ALA A 8 -16.00 -0.09 11.58
N MET A 9 -16.10 1.23 11.66
CA MET A 9 -15.52 2.14 10.68
C MET A 9 -13.99 2.14 10.74
N GLU A 10 -13.40 2.29 11.94
CA GLU A 10 -11.95 2.21 12.15
C GLU A 10 -11.38 0.91 11.58
N THR A 11 -11.96 -0.24 11.95
CA THR A 11 -11.54 -1.56 11.44
C THR A 11 -11.67 -1.65 9.91
N GLY A 12 -12.73 -1.07 9.34
CA GLY A 12 -12.95 -1.08 7.89
C GLY A 12 -11.93 -0.23 7.12
N ILE A 13 -11.46 0.86 7.73
CA ILE A 13 -10.41 1.71 7.16
C ILE A 13 -9.05 1.05 7.32
N ASP A 14 -8.74 0.48 8.48
CA ASP A 14 -7.49 -0.28 8.69
C ASP A 14 -7.36 -1.45 7.71
N ALA A 15 -8.47 -2.15 7.45
CA ALA A 15 -8.50 -3.23 6.45
C ALA A 15 -8.23 -2.72 5.03
N GLN A 16 -8.71 -1.52 4.68
CA GLN A 16 -8.41 -0.89 3.39
C GLN A 16 -6.94 -0.47 3.30
N ARG A 17 -6.39 0.14 4.36
CA ARG A 17 -4.98 0.50 4.46
C ARG A 17 -4.07 -0.71 4.26
N ALA A 18 -4.30 -1.77 5.02
CA ALA A 18 -3.53 -3.01 4.90
C ALA A 18 -3.61 -3.65 3.50
N ALA A 19 -4.77 -3.58 2.84
CA ALA A 19 -4.92 -4.08 1.48
C ALA A 19 -4.12 -3.26 0.45
N VAL A 20 -4.07 -1.93 0.64
CA VAL A 20 -3.32 -1.00 -0.20
C VAL A 20 -1.80 -1.17 0.02
N GLU A 21 -1.34 -1.21 1.27
CA GLU A 21 0.07 -1.52 1.62
C GLU A 21 0.51 -2.87 0.99
N THR A 22 -0.34 -3.90 1.08
CA THR A 22 -0.06 -5.20 0.46
C THR A 22 0.05 -5.09 -1.07
N TRP A 23 -0.81 -4.28 -1.69
CA TRP A 23 -0.76 -4.05 -3.14
C TRP A 23 0.53 -3.31 -3.54
N PHE A 24 0.95 -2.30 -2.78
CA PHE A 24 2.23 -1.61 -3.00
C PHE A 24 3.42 -2.57 -2.85
N GLY A 25 3.49 -3.34 -1.76
CA GLY A 25 4.54 -4.34 -1.55
C GLY A 25 4.58 -5.46 -2.61
N SER A 26 3.48 -5.68 -3.34
CA SER A 26 3.46 -6.66 -4.44
C SER A 26 4.37 -6.27 -5.62
N PHE A 27 4.65 -4.98 -5.83
CA PHE A 27 5.51 -4.50 -6.89
C PHE A 27 6.99 -4.83 -6.65
N GLU A 28 7.45 -4.78 -5.40
CA GLU A 28 8.80 -5.24 -5.05
C GLU A 28 8.96 -6.75 -5.32
N SER A 29 7.93 -7.53 -5.00
CA SER A 29 7.89 -8.95 -5.32
C SER A 29 7.91 -9.18 -6.83
N ALA A 30 7.18 -8.38 -7.61
CA ALA A 30 7.17 -8.45 -9.06
C ALA A 30 8.56 -8.14 -9.66
N LYS A 31 9.26 -7.11 -9.16
CA LYS A 31 10.64 -6.77 -9.53
C LYS A 31 11.58 -7.95 -9.28
N SER A 32 11.50 -8.57 -8.10
CA SER A 32 12.32 -9.73 -7.74
C SER A 32 12.11 -10.93 -8.68
N VAL A 33 10.85 -11.24 -8.98
CA VAL A 33 10.49 -12.33 -9.92
C VAL A 33 11.00 -12.03 -11.33
N GLN A 34 10.83 -10.79 -11.81
CA GLN A 34 11.35 -10.39 -13.12
C GLN A 34 12.88 -10.52 -13.17
N LYS A 35 13.61 -10.01 -12.17
CA LYS A 35 15.08 -10.12 -12.10
C LYS A 35 15.53 -11.57 -12.14
N SER A 36 14.86 -12.43 -11.39
CA SER A 36 15.11 -13.87 -11.38
C SER A 36 14.88 -14.51 -12.76
N GLY A 37 13.82 -14.12 -13.47
CA GLY A 37 13.53 -14.59 -14.82
C GLY A 37 14.56 -14.14 -15.87
N VAL A 38 15.05 -12.90 -15.76
CA VAL A 38 16.12 -12.37 -16.62
C VAL A 38 17.43 -13.14 -16.39
N MET A 39 17.82 -13.34 -15.13
CA MET A 39 19.02 -14.14 -14.79
C MET A 39 18.92 -15.57 -15.31
N LEU A 40 17.74 -16.21 -15.17
CA LEU A 40 17.51 -17.55 -15.70
C LEU A 40 17.66 -17.58 -17.24
N SER A 41 17.15 -16.55 -17.92
CA SER A 41 17.26 -16.43 -19.38
C SER A 41 18.71 -16.24 -19.83
N LYS A 42 19.47 -15.41 -19.10
CA LYS A 42 20.92 -15.23 -19.31
C LYS A 42 21.65 -16.56 -19.20
N SER A 43 21.45 -17.29 -18.10
CA SER A 43 22.09 -18.59 -17.88
C SER A 43 21.71 -19.64 -18.93
N ALA A 44 20.48 -19.61 -19.45
CA ALA A 44 20.07 -20.52 -20.53
C ALA A 44 20.77 -20.18 -21.86
N ILE A 45 20.99 -18.90 -22.15
CA ILE A 45 21.72 -18.45 -23.33
C ILE A 45 23.21 -18.82 -23.19
N GLU A 46 23.83 -18.52 -22.06
CA GLU A 46 25.22 -18.91 -21.76
C GLU A 46 25.43 -20.42 -21.93
N ALA A 47 24.55 -21.25 -21.35
CA ALA A 47 24.62 -22.70 -21.51
C ALA A 47 24.44 -23.15 -22.98
N SER A 48 23.66 -22.41 -23.77
CA SER A 48 23.50 -22.68 -25.21
C SER A 48 24.77 -22.31 -25.99
N LEU A 49 25.45 -21.23 -25.61
CA LEU A 49 26.71 -20.78 -26.20
C LEU A 49 27.86 -21.74 -25.87
N ASP A 50 27.96 -22.18 -24.62
CA ASP A 50 28.93 -23.20 -24.19
C ASP A 50 28.80 -24.48 -25.04
N GLY A 51 27.57 -24.92 -25.33
CA GLY A 51 27.34 -26.05 -26.24
C GLY A 51 27.83 -25.85 -27.68
N MET A 52 27.94 -24.59 -28.15
CA MET A 52 28.45 -24.26 -29.49
C MET A 52 29.97 -24.38 -29.62
N THR A 53 30.72 -24.38 -28.50
CA THR A 53 32.19 -24.59 -28.51
C THR A 53 32.59 -25.94 -29.12
N THR A 54 31.67 -26.91 -29.18
CA THR A 54 31.89 -28.20 -29.83
C THR A 54 31.92 -28.09 -31.37
N MET A 55 31.32 -27.04 -31.93
CA MET A 55 31.18 -26.84 -33.38
C MET A 55 31.93 -25.62 -33.92
N PHE A 56 32.26 -24.65 -33.06
CA PHE A 56 32.92 -23.40 -33.40
C PHE A 56 34.20 -23.19 -32.57
N PRO A 57 35.16 -22.36 -33.04
CA PRO A 57 36.32 -21.99 -32.24
C PRO A 57 35.90 -21.32 -30.93
N GLU A 58 36.55 -21.70 -29.83
CA GLU A 58 36.28 -21.16 -28.48
C GLU A 58 36.37 -19.62 -28.45
N GLU A 59 37.31 -19.01 -29.17
CA GLU A 59 37.46 -17.55 -29.26
C GLU A 59 36.19 -16.87 -29.82
N SER A 60 35.59 -17.44 -30.86
CA SER A 60 34.38 -16.87 -31.47
C SER A 60 33.15 -17.04 -30.57
N VAL A 61 33.10 -18.09 -29.75
CA VAL A 61 32.03 -18.28 -28.76
C VAL A 61 32.22 -17.32 -27.58
N ALA A 62 33.45 -17.15 -27.10
CA ALA A 62 33.77 -16.23 -26.00
C ALA A 62 33.45 -14.76 -26.34
N GLU A 63 33.67 -14.34 -27.59
CA GLU A 63 33.27 -13.00 -28.06
C GLU A 63 31.75 -12.84 -28.03
N LEU A 64 30.99 -13.89 -28.37
CA LEU A 64 29.53 -13.88 -28.34
C LEU A 64 28.99 -13.90 -26.90
N GLU A 65 29.61 -14.66 -26.01
CA GLU A 65 29.30 -14.65 -24.57
C GLU A 65 29.52 -13.26 -23.97
N ALA A 66 30.66 -12.62 -24.25
CA ALA A 66 30.95 -11.27 -23.79
C ALA A 66 29.92 -10.25 -24.31
N ALA A 67 29.50 -10.37 -25.57
CA ALA A 67 28.45 -9.52 -26.12
C ALA A 67 27.08 -9.77 -25.46
N VAL A 68 26.74 -11.02 -25.14
CA VAL A 68 25.52 -11.33 -24.37
C VAL A 68 25.60 -10.72 -22.97
N ASP A 69 26.72 -10.86 -22.28
CA ASP A 69 26.93 -10.29 -20.95
C ASP A 69 26.75 -8.78 -20.93
N GLU A 70 27.40 -8.06 -21.85
CA GLU A 70 27.30 -6.61 -21.98
C GLU A 70 25.85 -6.17 -22.23
N GLN A 71 25.11 -6.90 -23.07
CA GLN A 71 23.71 -6.59 -23.37
C GLN A 71 22.77 -6.84 -22.19
N PHE A 72 23.01 -7.89 -21.39
CA PHE A 72 22.25 -8.15 -20.18
C PHE A 72 22.58 -7.15 -19.07
N GLU A 73 23.84 -6.76 -18.92
CA GLU A 73 24.27 -5.75 -17.95
C GLU A 73 23.64 -4.38 -18.27
N ALA A 74 23.72 -3.93 -19.53
CA ALA A 74 23.07 -2.70 -19.96
C ALA A 74 21.54 -2.73 -19.75
N ALA A 75 20.91 -3.88 -19.97
CA ALA A 75 19.48 -4.06 -19.71
C ALA A 75 19.15 -4.05 -18.21
N ASP A 76 19.99 -4.65 -17.36
CA ASP A 76 19.81 -4.65 -15.90
C ASP A 76 19.94 -3.24 -15.34
N GLU A 77 20.93 -2.45 -15.76
CA GLU A 77 21.09 -1.05 -15.33
C GLU A 77 19.85 -0.21 -15.66
N ILE A 78 19.37 -0.28 -16.91
CA ILE A 78 18.17 0.46 -17.33
C ILE A 78 16.94 0.02 -16.54
N HIS A 79 16.79 -1.29 -16.30
CA HIS A 79 15.69 -1.82 -15.50
C HIS A 79 15.79 -1.42 -14.03
N GLU A 80 16.97 -1.47 -13.42
CA GLU A 80 17.16 -1.07 -12.02
C GLU A 80 16.81 0.40 -11.82
N ASP A 81 17.23 1.28 -12.74
CA ASP A 81 16.89 2.69 -12.72
C ASP A 81 15.38 2.93 -12.89
N ALA A 82 14.76 2.25 -13.86
CA ALA A 82 13.31 2.36 -14.08
C ALA A 82 12.50 1.88 -12.86
N TRP A 83 12.88 0.73 -12.28
CA TRP A 83 12.23 0.21 -11.08
C TRP A 83 12.46 1.08 -9.86
N ARG A 84 13.66 1.62 -9.69
CA ARG A 84 13.95 2.54 -8.59
C ARG A 84 13.07 3.77 -8.67
N SER A 85 13.02 4.44 -9.83
CA SER A 85 12.16 5.61 -10.03
C SER A 85 10.67 5.27 -9.85
N PHE A 86 10.24 4.09 -10.28
CA PHE A 86 8.86 3.63 -10.10
C PHE A 86 8.52 3.35 -8.63
N LEU A 87 9.39 2.63 -7.90
CA LEU A 87 9.19 2.32 -6.49
C LEU A 87 9.24 3.58 -5.62
N GLU A 88 10.18 4.50 -5.88
CA GLU A 88 10.22 5.80 -5.19
C GLU A 88 8.90 6.57 -5.38
N GLY A 89 8.32 6.55 -6.57
CA GLY A 89 7.00 7.16 -6.83
C GLY A 89 5.84 6.42 -6.17
N LEU A 90 5.94 5.09 -6.00
CA LEU A 90 4.96 4.32 -5.24
C LEU A 90 5.04 4.62 -3.74
N ASP A 91 6.23 4.71 -3.17
CA ASP A 91 6.43 5.07 -1.75
C ASP A 91 5.85 6.45 -1.44
N GLU A 92 6.03 7.42 -2.34
CA GLU A 92 5.42 8.76 -2.20
C GLU A 92 3.87 8.68 -2.28
N ALA A 93 3.34 7.83 -3.16
CA ALA A 93 1.90 7.62 -3.28
C ALA A 93 1.31 6.89 -2.06
N GLU A 94 2.02 5.91 -1.49
CA GLU A 94 1.66 5.21 -0.26
C GLU A 94 1.63 6.18 0.92
N ALA A 95 2.69 6.98 1.09
CA ALA A 95 2.75 8.00 2.15
C ALA A 95 1.60 9.02 2.04
N THR A 96 1.27 9.45 0.81
CA THR A 96 0.13 10.36 0.57
C THR A 96 -1.20 9.69 0.91
N TYR A 97 -1.37 8.41 0.54
CA TYR A 97 -2.58 7.65 0.85
C TYR A 97 -2.78 7.46 2.35
N ASP A 98 -1.70 7.17 3.08
CA ASP A 98 -1.70 7.03 4.53
C ASP A 98 -2.09 8.35 5.21
N GLU A 99 -1.51 9.48 4.82
CA GLU A 99 -1.85 10.80 5.36
C GLU A 99 -3.33 11.14 5.12
N MET A 100 -3.84 10.89 3.91
CA MET A 100 -5.26 11.10 3.59
C MET A 100 -6.18 10.21 4.43
N THR A 101 -5.79 8.96 4.65
CA THR A 101 -6.57 7.99 5.42
C THR A 101 -6.60 8.36 6.90
N GLU A 102 -5.47 8.81 7.46
CA GLU A 102 -5.37 9.30 8.83
C GLU A 102 -6.23 10.55 9.04
N MET A 103 -6.18 11.51 8.11
CA MET A 103 -7.07 12.68 8.12
C MET A 103 -8.55 12.29 8.09
N GLN A 104 -8.91 11.27 7.31
CA GLN A 104 -10.27 10.77 7.23
C GLN A 104 -10.73 10.09 8.54
N LEU A 105 -9.84 9.35 9.20
CA LEU A 105 -10.09 8.77 10.53
C LEU A 105 -10.28 9.86 11.60
N GLU A 106 -9.44 10.90 11.58
CA GLU A 106 -9.54 12.03 12.51
C GLU A 106 -10.88 12.76 12.36
N MET A 107 -11.27 13.13 11.13
CA MET A 107 -12.57 13.75 10.88
C MET A 107 -13.76 12.88 11.30
N LEU A 108 -13.66 11.56 11.11
CA LEU A 108 -14.70 10.62 11.56
C LEU A 108 -14.77 10.57 13.09
N ALA A 109 -13.63 10.53 13.77
CA ALA A 109 -13.57 10.57 15.22
C ALA A 109 -14.20 11.86 15.78
N GLU A 110 -13.83 13.02 15.23
CA GLU A 110 -14.43 14.31 15.62
C GLU A 110 -15.95 14.34 15.38
N SER A 111 -16.42 13.73 14.29
CA SER A 111 -17.85 13.64 13.98
C SER A 111 -18.62 12.79 14.99
N PHE A 112 -18.03 11.69 15.46
CA PHE A 112 -18.62 10.86 16.52
C PHE A 112 -18.66 11.62 17.84
N ASP A 113 -17.57 12.28 18.22
CA ASP A 113 -17.49 13.05 19.46
C ASP A 113 -18.53 14.20 19.46
N ALA A 114 -18.68 14.91 18.33
CA ALA A 114 -19.71 15.94 18.16
C ALA A 114 -21.14 15.37 18.28
N PHE A 115 -21.38 14.17 17.75
CA PHE A 115 -22.67 13.50 17.85
C PHE A 115 -23.00 13.08 19.30
N GLU A 116 -22.01 12.57 20.04
CA GLU A 116 -22.15 12.22 21.45
C GLU A 116 -22.47 13.46 22.30
N GLN A 117 -21.77 14.57 22.05
CA GLN A 117 -22.04 15.83 22.75
C GLN A 117 -23.47 16.32 22.49
N LEU A 118 -23.92 16.29 21.23
CA LEU A 118 -25.30 16.65 20.86
C LEU A 118 -26.34 15.77 21.58
N GLN A 119 -26.07 14.47 21.73
CA GLN A 119 -26.96 13.56 22.46
C GLN A 119 -26.98 13.87 23.96
N SER A 120 -25.82 14.17 24.55
CA SER A 120 -25.71 14.56 25.95
C SER A 120 -26.50 15.83 26.24
N ASP A 121 -26.32 16.88 25.43
CA ASP A 121 -27.02 18.16 25.56
C ASP A 121 -28.54 17.98 25.43
N ALA A 122 -28.98 17.13 24.50
CA ALA A 122 -30.41 16.82 24.31
C ALA A 122 -31.00 16.05 25.50
N ALA A 123 -30.23 15.14 26.12
CA ALA A 123 -30.65 14.41 27.31
C ALA A 123 -30.81 15.37 28.50
N GLU A 124 -29.82 16.22 28.76
CA GLU A 124 -29.87 17.22 29.83
C GLU A 124 -31.04 18.19 29.63
N THR A 125 -31.24 18.71 28.42
CA THR A 125 -32.39 19.56 28.09
C THR A 125 -33.71 18.85 28.36
N THR A 126 -33.81 17.56 28.04
CA THR A 126 -35.02 16.77 28.28
C THR A 126 -35.27 16.57 29.77
N GLU A 127 -34.23 16.31 30.56
CA GLU A 127 -34.32 16.20 32.02
C GLU A 127 -34.77 17.51 32.66
N GLU A 128 -34.22 18.66 32.23
CA GLU A 128 -34.66 19.99 32.71
C GLU A 128 -36.13 20.27 32.39
N VAL A 129 -36.58 19.93 31.17
CA VAL A 129 -37.98 20.12 30.75
C VAL A 129 -38.92 19.24 31.58
N VAL A 130 -38.54 17.99 31.87
CA VAL A 130 -39.32 17.08 32.71
C VAL A 130 -39.40 17.61 34.14
N ALA A 131 -38.27 18.01 34.73
CA ALA A 131 -38.22 18.55 36.10
C ALA A 131 -39.09 19.81 36.24
N SER A 132 -39.03 20.72 35.26
CA SER A 132 -39.87 21.92 35.24
C SER A 132 -41.37 21.59 35.14
N ALA A 133 -41.74 20.59 34.32
CA ALA A 133 -43.13 20.15 34.21
C ALA A 133 -43.65 19.50 35.49
N GLU A 134 -42.81 18.74 36.20
CA GLU A 134 -43.15 18.13 37.51
C GLU A 134 -43.34 19.21 38.58
N GLU A 135 -42.44 20.19 38.66
CA GLU A 135 -42.54 21.30 39.62
C GLU A 135 -43.80 22.16 39.40
N MET A 136 -44.20 22.36 38.14
CA MET A 136 -45.47 23.01 37.78
C MET A 136 -46.70 22.18 38.16
N ALA A 137 -46.62 20.85 38.06
CA ALA A 137 -47.73 19.97 38.43
C ALA A 137 -47.91 19.86 39.95
N GLU A 138 -46.82 19.97 40.72
CA GLU A 138 -46.84 19.89 42.19
C GLU A 138 -47.26 21.22 42.85
N SER A 139 -47.16 22.33 42.12
CA SER A 139 -47.56 23.68 42.56
C SER A 139 -48.98 24.10 42.15
N ALA A 140 -49.72 23.22 41.46
CA ALA A 140 -51.12 23.40 41.02
C ALA A 140 -52.12 22.66 41.93
#